data_AF-A0A934ACF9-F1
#
_entry.id   AF-A0A934ACF9-F1
#
_cell.length_a   1.000
_cell.length_b   1.000
_cell.length_c   1.000
_cell.angle_alpha   90.00
_cell.angle_beta   90.00
_cell.angle_gamma   90.00
#
_symmetry.space_group_name_H-M   'P 1'
#
loop_
_entity.id
_entity.type
_entity.pdbx_description
1 polymer ?
#
loop_
_entity_poly.entity_id
_entity_poly.type
_entity_poly.pdbx_seq_one_letter_code
_entity_poly.pdbx_strand_id
1 'polypeptide(L)'
;MVSTVPIVEPGQRGVSEMSLLVYDNSFDNVSKRFEIVIAAAIPAGRIEMYRDMSNFIHRLRLPGRMHTVAVLFAATRKELDDILSIRDLLRDLRIIIVLPDSDPNTICKAHSLRPRFLTFVSHDFEDLGAVLMKMLGISNSNRKKEQSICKTESEK
;
A
#
# COMPACT_ATOMS: atom_id res chain seq x y z
N MET A 1 8.39 -23.82 -4.24
CA MET A 1 7.17 -23.98 -3.42
C MET A 1 6.25 -22.85 -3.78
N VAL A 2 5.17 -23.17 -4.47
CA VAL A 2 4.30 -22.20 -5.16
C VAL A 2 3.45 -21.46 -4.12
N SER A 3 3.74 -20.17 -3.88
CA SER A 3 2.88 -19.33 -3.05
C SER A 3 1.61 -19.05 -3.82
N THR A 4 0.56 -19.82 -3.53
CA THR A 4 -0.83 -19.54 -3.89
C THR A 4 -1.15 -18.13 -3.39
N VAL A 5 -1.21 -17.20 -4.34
CA VAL A 5 -1.94 -15.95 -4.18
C VAL A 5 -3.37 -16.29 -4.56
N PRO A 6 -4.38 -15.98 -3.73
CA PRO A 6 -5.75 -16.06 -4.19
C PRO A 6 -5.91 -15.08 -5.35
N ILE A 7 -6.06 -15.65 -6.54
CA ILE A 7 -6.52 -14.99 -7.75
C ILE A 7 -7.94 -14.50 -7.45
N VAL A 8 -8.09 -13.21 -7.19
CA VAL A 8 -9.41 -12.59 -6.96
C VAL A 8 -10.16 -12.58 -8.30
N GLU A 9 -11.21 -13.40 -8.38
CA GLU A 9 -12.10 -13.43 -9.55
C GLU A 9 -12.89 -12.10 -9.63
N PRO A 10 -12.88 -11.38 -10.77
CA PRO A 10 -13.59 -10.12 -10.91
C PRO A 10 -15.09 -10.40 -11.12
N GLY A 11 -15.82 -10.54 -10.03
CA GLY A 11 -17.26 -10.74 -10.08
C GLY A 11 -17.93 -10.49 -8.75
N GLN A 12 -18.35 -9.24 -8.48
CA GLN A 12 -19.77 -8.92 -8.36
C GLN A 12 -20.02 -7.41 -8.19
N ARG A 13 -21.08 -6.96 -8.86
CA ARG A 13 -21.57 -5.58 -8.95
C ARG A 13 -22.30 -5.18 -7.68
N GLY A 14 -22.07 -3.96 -7.20
CA GLY A 14 -22.99 -3.27 -6.28
C GLY A 14 -22.35 -2.21 -5.39
N VAL A 15 -22.61 -0.94 -5.73
CA VAL A 15 -22.60 0.29 -4.92
C VAL A 15 -21.27 0.89 -4.42
N SER A 16 -20.88 2.03 -5.02
CA SER A 16 -20.06 3.11 -4.44
C SER A 16 -18.77 2.76 -3.68
N GLU A 17 -18.06 1.68 -4.04
CA GLU A 17 -16.93 1.17 -3.26
C GLU A 17 -15.57 1.67 -3.75
N MET A 18 -14.80 2.24 -2.82
CA MET A 18 -13.38 2.52 -3.02
C MET A 18 -12.59 1.20 -3.00
N SER A 19 -11.92 0.86 -4.09
CA SER A 19 -11.08 -0.34 -4.19
C SER A 19 -9.64 -0.05 -3.77
N LEU A 20 -9.01 -1.00 -3.08
CA LEU A 20 -7.59 -0.93 -2.74
C LEU A 20 -6.79 -1.77 -3.75
N LEU A 21 -5.88 -1.12 -4.47
CA LEU A 21 -4.90 -1.79 -5.31
C LEU A 21 -3.58 -1.89 -4.56
N VAL A 22 -2.98 -3.07 -4.51
CA VAL A 22 -1.71 -3.33 -3.84
C VAL A 22 -0.74 -3.88 -4.85
N TYR A 23 0.40 -3.22 -5.03
CA TYR A 23 1.53 -3.73 -5.79
C TYR A 23 2.60 -4.21 -4.82
N ASP A 24 2.88 -5.52 -4.85
CA ASP A 24 3.94 -6.14 -4.07
C ASP A 24 4.65 -7.17 -4.95
N ASN A 25 5.88 -6.87 -5.32
CA ASN A 25 6.73 -7.76 -6.13
C ASN A 25 7.78 -8.47 -5.26
N SER A 26 7.75 -8.28 -3.94
CA SER A 26 8.71 -8.88 -3.01
C SER A 26 8.09 -10.01 -2.19
N PHE A 27 8.85 -11.09 -2.03
CA PHE A 27 8.45 -12.26 -1.22
C PHE A 27 9.12 -12.26 0.16
N ASP A 28 9.38 -11.08 0.72
CA ASP A 28 10.08 -10.97 1.99
C ASP A 28 9.14 -11.21 3.19
N ASN A 29 9.72 -11.50 4.37
CA ASN A 29 8.98 -11.58 5.62
C ASN A 29 8.23 -10.27 5.93
N VAL A 30 8.79 -9.15 5.49
CA VAL A 30 8.17 -7.83 5.57
C VAL A 30 6.87 -7.78 4.74
N SER A 31 6.88 -8.30 3.50
CA SER A 31 5.68 -8.37 2.64
C SER A 31 4.57 -9.20 3.29
N LYS A 32 4.90 -10.32 3.95
CA LYS A 32 3.90 -11.10 4.70
C LYS A 32 3.25 -10.31 5.84
N ARG A 33 4.03 -9.57 6.62
CA ARG A 33 3.49 -8.70 7.68
C ARG A 33 2.57 -7.63 7.09
N PHE A 34 2.96 -7.05 5.97
CA PHE A 34 2.17 -6.07 5.24
C PHE A 34 0.84 -6.66 4.71
N GLU A 35 0.87 -7.85 4.11
CA GLU A 35 -0.33 -8.58 3.68
C GLU A 35 -1.29 -8.83 4.86
N ILE A 36 -0.77 -9.28 6.01
CA ILE A 36 -1.58 -9.52 7.21
C ILE A 36 -2.25 -8.23 7.69
N VAL A 37 -1.52 -7.11 7.74
CA VAL A 37 -2.07 -5.82 8.19
C VAL A 37 -3.16 -5.32 7.24
N ILE A 38 -2.96 -5.43 5.93
CA ILE A 38 -3.95 -5.03 4.93
C ILE A 38 -5.20 -5.91 5.02
N ALA A 39 -5.02 -7.23 5.08
CA ALA A 39 -6.11 -8.19 5.20
C ALA A 39 -6.88 -8.06 6.52
N ALA A 40 -6.22 -7.60 7.60
CA ALA A 40 -6.87 -7.31 8.87
C ALA A 40 -7.63 -5.97 8.86
N ALA A 41 -7.13 -4.98 8.13
CA ALA A 41 -7.71 -3.64 8.05
C ALA A 41 -8.91 -3.57 7.08
N ILE A 42 -8.90 -4.37 6.01
CA ILE A 42 -9.88 -4.30 4.93
C ILE A 42 -10.34 -5.72 4.55
N PRO A 43 -11.66 -5.94 4.34
CA PRO A 43 -12.15 -7.22 3.85
C PRO A 43 -11.56 -7.56 2.47
N ALA A 44 -11.15 -8.81 2.29
CA ALA A 44 -10.49 -9.32 1.07
C ALA A 44 -11.24 -9.00 -0.24
N GLY A 45 -12.57 -8.86 -0.22
CA GLY A 45 -13.37 -8.51 -1.39
C GLY A 45 -13.09 -7.11 -1.99
N ARG A 46 -12.35 -6.24 -1.29
CA ARG A 46 -11.97 -4.90 -1.76
C ARG A 46 -10.48 -4.74 -2.07
N ILE A 47 -9.69 -5.78 -1.84
CA ILE A 47 -8.24 -5.76 -1.99
C ILE A 47 -7.87 -6.45 -3.31
N GLU A 48 -7.23 -5.73 -4.21
CA GLU A 48 -6.69 -6.26 -5.46
C GLU A 48 -5.16 -6.27 -5.39
N MET A 49 -4.57 -7.46 -5.24
CA MET A 49 -3.12 -7.63 -5.18
C MET A 49 -2.55 -7.96 -6.56
N TYR A 50 -1.54 -7.19 -6.97
CA TYR A 50 -0.79 -7.40 -8.20
C TYR A 50 0.68 -7.58 -7.89
N ARG A 51 1.21 -8.73 -8.25
CA ARG A 51 2.66 -9.00 -8.20
C ARG A 51 3.37 -8.59 -9.48
N ASP A 52 2.61 -8.50 -10.56
CA ASP A 52 3.10 -8.13 -11.89
C ASP A 52 2.85 -6.66 -12.18
N MET A 53 3.91 -5.93 -12.55
CA MET A 53 3.80 -4.53 -12.93
C MET A 53 2.89 -4.38 -14.16
N SER A 54 2.99 -5.30 -15.13
CA SER A 54 2.17 -5.26 -16.34
C SER A 54 0.67 -5.32 -16.03
N ASN A 55 0.24 -6.22 -15.13
CA ASN A 55 -1.16 -6.31 -14.72
C ASN A 55 -1.60 -5.09 -13.92
N PHE A 56 -0.73 -4.57 -13.06
CA PHE A 56 -0.96 -3.35 -12.31
C PHE A 56 -1.17 -2.16 -13.25
N ILE A 57 -0.25 -1.93 -14.18
CA ILE A 57 -0.36 -0.91 -15.23
C ILE A 57 -1.62 -1.09 -16.05
N HIS A 58 -1.94 -2.34 -16.42
CA HIS A 58 -3.11 -2.62 -17.24
C HIS A 58 -4.38 -2.18 -16.50
N ARG A 59 -4.52 -2.50 -15.20
CA ARG A 59 -5.63 -2.01 -14.35
C ARG A 59 -5.58 -0.50 -14.17
N LEU A 60 -4.38 0.07 -14.05
CA LEU A 60 -4.10 1.51 -14.18
C LEU A 60 -4.21 2.05 -15.62
N ARG A 61 -4.84 1.35 -16.55
CA ARG A 61 -5.29 1.92 -17.83
C ARG A 61 -6.80 1.88 -18.01
N LEU A 62 -7.53 1.12 -17.19
CA LEU A 62 -8.99 1.07 -17.28
C LEU A 62 -9.65 2.39 -16.81
N PRO A 63 -10.72 2.86 -17.47
CA PRO A 63 -11.53 3.98 -17.00
C PRO A 63 -12.37 3.57 -15.77
N GLY A 64 -12.46 4.45 -14.76
CA GLY A 64 -13.22 4.20 -13.52
C GLY A 64 -12.48 4.37 -12.19
N ARG A 65 -11.27 4.97 -12.20
CA ARG A 65 -10.34 4.94 -11.05
C ARG A 65 -10.42 6.09 -10.05
N MET A 66 -11.39 6.99 -10.17
CA MET A 66 -11.47 8.18 -9.30
C MET A 66 -11.60 7.88 -7.80
N HIS A 67 -11.94 6.64 -7.44
CA HIS A 67 -12.17 6.21 -6.05
C HIS A 67 -11.20 5.12 -5.60
N THR A 68 -10.10 4.90 -6.33
CA THR A 68 -9.13 3.84 -6.03
C THR A 68 -7.96 4.37 -5.20
N VAL A 69 -7.57 3.62 -4.17
CA VAL A 69 -6.32 3.84 -3.43
C VAL A 69 -5.29 2.82 -3.93
N ALA A 70 -4.08 3.26 -4.26
CA ALA A 70 -2.99 2.40 -4.70
C ALA A 70 -1.90 2.35 -3.63
N VAL A 71 -1.52 1.17 -3.18
CA VAL A 71 -0.41 0.92 -2.26
C VAL A 71 0.71 0.29 -3.05
N LEU A 72 1.87 0.94 -3.06
CA LEU A 72 3.03 0.54 -3.83
C LEU A 72 4.12 0.11 -2.87
N PHE A 73 4.45 -1.17 -2.87
CA PHE A 73 5.54 -1.71 -2.07
C PHE A 73 6.82 -1.76 -2.91
N ALA A 74 7.76 -0.85 -2.64
CA ALA A 74 9.07 -0.87 -3.24
C ALA A 74 10.08 -1.40 -2.22
N ALA A 75 10.48 -2.67 -2.33
CA ALA A 75 11.51 -3.24 -1.47
C ALA A 75 12.92 -2.91 -1.95
N THR A 76 13.06 -2.41 -3.18
CA THR A 76 14.33 -2.01 -3.76
C THR A 76 14.24 -0.70 -4.54
N ARG A 77 15.38 -0.02 -4.67
CA ARG A 77 15.51 1.20 -5.49
C ARG A 77 15.14 0.97 -6.96
N LYS A 78 15.34 -0.26 -7.46
CA LYS A 78 14.97 -0.65 -8.83
C LYS A 78 13.46 -0.71 -9.00
N GLU A 79 12.73 -1.28 -8.03
CA GLU A 79 11.26 -1.29 -8.05
C GLU A 79 10.68 0.13 -7.95
N LEU A 80 11.29 1.01 -7.15
CA LEU A 80 10.90 2.42 -7.11
C LEU A 80 11.04 3.09 -8.49
N ASP A 81 12.09 2.78 -9.24
CA ASP A 81 12.33 3.35 -10.57
C ASP A 81 11.30 2.84 -11.61
N ASP A 82 10.92 1.57 -11.49
CA ASP A 82 9.85 0.96 -12.31
C ASP A 82 8.50 1.64 -12.02
N ILE A 83 8.19 1.87 -10.74
CA ILE A 83 7.02 2.63 -10.28
C ILE A 83 7.07 4.08 -10.80
N LEU A 84 8.25 4.71 -10.79
CA LEU A 84 8.42 6.06 -11.33
C LEU A 84 8.16 6.15 -12.82
N SER A 85 8.44 5.09 -13.57
CA SER A 85 8.16 5.03 -15.01
C SER A 85 6.66 5.13 -15.32
N ILE A 86 5.80 4.74 -14.38
CA ILE A 86 4.33 4.82 -14.50
C ILE A 86 3.73 5.98 -13.70
N ARG A 87 4.55 6.93 -13.24
CA ARG A 87 4.14 8.13 -12.50
C ARG A 87 2.96 8.87 -13.14
N ASP A 88 2.91 8.94 -14.47
CA ASP A 88 1.86 9.67 -15.18
C ASP A 88 0.47 9.04 -14.95
N LEU A 89 0.39 7.71 -14.95
CA LEU A 89 -0.84 6.95 -14.66
C LEU A 89 -1.29 7.06 -13.20
N LEU A 90 -0.32 7.33 -12.33
CA LEU A 90 -0.45 7.43 -10.89
C LEU A 90 -0.89 8.83 -10.42
N ARG A 91 -0.68 9.86 -11.25
CA ARG A 91 -0.86 11.27 -10.88
C ARG A 91 -2.27 11.65 -10.41
N ASP A 92 -3.29 10.91 -10.85
CA ASP A 92 -4.70 11.17 -10.52
C ASP A 92 -5.22 10.34 -9.32
N LEU A 93 -4.38 9.46 -8.77
CA LEU A 93 -4.78 8.46 -7.77
C LEU A 93 -4.27 8.79 -6.37
N ARG A 94 -4.93 8.23 -5.36
CA ARG A 94 -4.47 8.29 -3.97
C ARG A 94 -3.43 7.21 -3.75
N ILE A 95 -2.17 7.61 -3.68
CA ILE A 95 -1.06 6.66 -3.62
C ILE A 95 -0.45 6.63 -2.22
N ILE A 96 -0.18 5.42 -1.76
CA ILE A 96 0.63 5.13 -0.60
C ILE A 96 1.87 4.41 -1.10
N ILE A 97 3.06 4.86 -0.72
CA ILE A 97 4.30 4.20 -1.12
C ILE A 97 5.09 3.74 0.10
N VAL A 98 5.56 2.49 0.04
CA VAL A 98 6.49 1.92 1.00
C VAL A 98 7.87 1.89 0.35
N LEU A 99 8.84 2.54 0.98
CA LEU A 99 10.19 2.68 0.47
C LEU A 99 11.17 1.70 1.12
N PRO A 100 12.22 1.32 0.39
CA PRO A 100 13.23 0.40 0.92
C PRO A 100 14.10 1.07 1.99
N ASP A 101 14.43 2.34 1.78
CA ASP A 101 15.39 3.08 2.59
C ASP A 101 14.89 4.52 2.83
N SER A 102 15.34 5.13 3.92
CA SER A 102 15.17 6.57 4.19
C SER A 102 16.24 7.44 3.51
N ASP A 103 16.83 6.95 2.41
CA ASP A 103 17.81 7.70 1.63
C ASP A 103 17.16 8.93 0.99
N PRO A 104 17.76 10.13 1.09
CA PRO A 104 17.17 11.36 0.57
C PRO A 104 16.92 11.30 -0.95
N ASN A 105 17.73 10.57 -1.71
CA ASN A 105 17.48 10.40 -3.15
C ASN A 105 16.21 9.58 -3.41
N THR A 106 16.04 8.49 -2.65
CA THR A 106 14.86 7.61 -2.70
C THR A 106 13.61 8.37 -2.28
N ILE A 107 13.68 9.15 -1.21
CA ILE A 107 12.59 10.01 -0.72
C ILE A 107 12.23 11.07 -1.77
N CYS A 108 13.21 11.77 -2.36
CA CYS A 108 12.96 12.80 -3.37
C CYS A 108 12.30 12.22 -4.63
N LYS A 109 12.76 11.05 -5.07
CA LYS A 109 12.13 10.25 -6.12
C LYS A 109 10.68 9.91 -5.76
N ALA A 110 10.45 9.35 -4.58
CA ALA A 110 9.10 9.00 -4.13
C ALA A 110 8.18 10.22 -4.04
N HIS A 111 8.64 11.35 -3.53
CA HIS A 111 7.87 12.59 -3.48
C HIS A 111 7.45 13.11 -4.86
N SER A 112 8.18 12.77 -5.91
CA SER A 112 7.82 13.11 -7.30
C SER A 112 6.54 12.40 -7.77
N LEU A 113 6.18 11.26 -7.16
CA LEU A 113 4.91 10.55 -7.38
C LEU A 113 3.73 11.23 -6.67
N ARG A 114 4.00 12.22 -5.82
CA ARG A 114 3.02 12.86 -4.92
C ARG A 114 2.22 11.84 -4.10
N PRO A 115 2.88 10.91 -3.40
CA PRO A 115 2.19 9.99 -2.51
C PRO A 115 1.49 10.79 -1.41
N ARG A 116 0.28 10.35 -1.06
CA ARG A 116 -0.47 10.92 0.05
C ARG A 116 0.03 10.39 1.40
N PHE A 117 0.68 9.22 1.39
CA PHE A 117 1.37 8.65 2.54
C PHE A 117 2.63 7.94 2.07
N LEU A 118 3.71 8.09 2.83
CA LEU A 118 5.00 7.45 2.58
C LEU A 118 5.45 6.78 3.88
N THR A 119 5.89 5.54 3.78
CA THR A 119 6.46 4.78 4.90
C THR A 119 7.65 3.97 4.42
N PHE A 120 8.35 3.30 5.33
CA PHE A 120 9.55 2.51 5.05
C PHE A 120 9.33 1.03 5.39
N VAL A 121 9.98 0.13 4.66
CA VAL A 121 9.94 -1.32 4.94
C VAL A 121 10.48 -1.67 6.34
N SER A 122 11.35 -0.82 6.88
CA SER A 122 11.90 -0.97 8.24
C SER A 122 10.98 -0.47 9.34
N HIS A 123 9.89 0.23 9.01
CA HIS A 123 8.92 0.75 9.98
C HIS A 123 7.75 -0.22 10.15
N ASP A 124 7.11 -0.20 11.31
CA ASP A 124 5.93 -1.04 11.56
C ASP A 124 4.74 -0.57 10.69
N PHE A 125 4.08 -1.53 10.02
CA PHE A 125 2.96 -1.25 9.12
C PHE A 125 1.63 -0.92 9.85
N GLU A 126 1.62 -0.84 11.18
CA GLU A 126 0.41 -0.52 11.95
C GLU A 126 -0.22 0.81 11.53
N ASP A 127 0.60 1.85 11.36
CA ASP A 127 0.14 3.15 10.86
C ASP A 127 -0.45 3.06 9.45
N LEU A 128 0.09 2.18 8.60
CA LEU A 128 -0.42 1.97 7.24
C LEU A 128 -1.83 1.40 7.27
N GLY A 129 -2.12 0.42 8.14
CA GLY A 129 -3.47 -0.12 8.33
C GLY A 129 -4.47 0.95 8.79
N ALA A 130 -4.07 1.80 9.73
CA ALA A 130 -4.90 2.91 10.21
C ALA A 130 -5.16 3.96 9.12
N VAL A 131 -4.13 4.33 8.36
CA VAL A 131 -4.25 5.27 7.23
C VAL A 131 -5.15 4.69 6.14
N LEU A 132 -5.04 3.40 5.83
CA LEU A 132 -5.90 2.71 4.87
C LEU A 132 -7.36 2.75 5.28
N MET A 133 -7.69 2.39 6.52
CA MET A 133 -9.06 2.49 7.03
C MET A 133 -9.60 3.92 6.94
N LYS A 134 -8.77 4.91 7.29
CA LYS A 134 -9.12 6.33 7.22
C LYS A 134 -9.35 6.80 5.78
N MET A 135 -8.54 6.36 4.83
CA MET A 135 -8.69 6.72 3.42
C MET A 135 -9.93 6.08 2.78
N LEU A 136 -10.27 4.87 3.20
CA LEU A 136 -11.44 4.13 2.71
C LEU A 136 -12.73 4.47 3.45
N GLY A 137 -12.67 5.36 4.46
CA GLY A 137 -13.83 5.72 5.27
C GLY A 137 -14.39 4.56 6.10
N ILE A 138 -13.57 3.55 6.38
CA ILE A 138 -13.94 2.43 7.25
C ILE A 138 -13.90 2.98 8.68
N SER A 139 -15.06 3.44 9.16
CA SER A 139 -15.21 3.98 10.51
C SER A 139 -15.03 2.87 11.55
N ASN A 140 -13.81 2.77 12.07
CA ASN A 140 -13.46 1.85 13.15
C ASN A 140 -14.21 2.26 14.43
N SER A 141 -15.43 1.73 14.61
CA SER A 141 -16.31 2.11 15.72
C SER A 141 -15.88 1.52 17.07
N ASN A 142 -14.74 0.84 17.17
CA ASN A 142 -14.20 0.36 18.44
C ASN A 142 -12.72 -0.02 18.36
N ARG A 143 -11.83 0.75 19.00
CA ARG A 143 -10.74 0.23 19.86
C ARG A 143 -10.00 1.40 20.52
N LYS A 144 -10.43 1.71 21.73
CA LYS A 144 -9.50 2.08 22.82
C LYS A 144 -8.48 0.94 22.94
N LYS A 145 -7.19 1.24 22.87
CA LYS A 145 -6.14 0.83 23.83
C LYS A 145 -4.74 1.17 23.31
N GLU A 146 -3.97 1.77 24.21
CA GLU A 146 -2.50 1.84 24.22
C GLU A 146 -1.82 2.57 23.06
N GLN A 147 -1.92 3.90 23.10
CA GLN A 147 -0.71 4.71 22.92
C GLN A 147 0.27 4.36 24.05
N SER A 148 1.08 3.32 23.85
CA SER A 148 2.30 3.14 24.63
C SER A 148 3.30 4.19 24.16
N ILE A 149 3.19 5.32 24.84
CA ILE A 149 4.19 6.35 25.07
C ILE A 149 5.62 5.80 24.90
N CYS A 150 6.41 6.50 24.07
CA CYS A 150 7.85 6.43 24.05
C CYS A 150 8.42 6.57 25.48
N LYS A 151 8.84 5.46 26.08
CA LYS A 151 9.81 5.41 27.18
C LYS A 151 10.78 4.31 26.81
N THR A 152 11.95 4.68 26.30
CA THR A 152 13.20 4.43 27.04
C THR A 152 14.23 5.48 26.56
N GLU A 153 14.49 6.51 27.36
CA GLU A 153 15.67 6.60 28.24
C GLU A 153 16.94 7.02 27.47
N SER A 154 17.15 8.34 27.41
CA SER A 154 18.48 8.93 27.31
C SER A 154 18.89 9.31 28.72
N GLU A 155 19.66 8.45 29.38
CA GLU A 155 20.36 8.78 30.62
C GLU A 155 21.62 7.91 30.75
N LYS A 156 22.74 8.35 30.16
CA LYS A 156 23.98 8.68 30.87
C LYS A 156 25.07 9.24 29.96
#